data_AF-A0A086KFC8-F1
#
_entry.id   AF-A0A086KFC8-F1
#
_cell.length_a   1.000
_cell.length_b   1.000
_cell.length_c   1.000
_cell.angle_alpha   90.00
_cell.angle_beta   90.00
_cell.angle_gamma   90.00
#
_symmetry.space_group_name_H-M   'P 1'
#
loop_
_entity.id
_entity.type
_entity.pdbx_description
1 polymer ?
#
loop_
_entity_poly.entity_id
_entity_poly.type
_entity_poly.pdbx_seq_one_letter_code
_entity_poly.pdbx_strand_id
1 'polypeptide(L)'
;MELERNCMLYIYSSRGDAPSTAELQKKIESPNEATKAEGMQDLIIGMTQGEAYTRLLMTVIRYAMPSKDKRVKKLTQLYLEIVGKCRPDGSLKEEMILVCNALRNDLMSPNEYVRGSTLRLLSKIRQFKVLEPLVEAILQNL
;
A
#
# COMPACT_ATOMS: atom_id res chain seq x y z
N MET A 1 11.57 11.15 -17.74
CA MET A 1 11.14 9.76 -17.98
C MET A 1 9.84 9.57 -17.23
N GLU A 2 8.71 9.71 -17.93
CA GLU A 2 7.40 9.46 -17.33
C GLU A 2 7.39 8.00 -16.86
N LEU A 3 7.11 7.75 -15.58
CA LEU A 3 6.85 6.39 -15.15
C LEU A 3 5.56 5.94 -15.85
N GLU A 4 5.65 4.91 -16.68
CA GLU A 4 4.50 4.24 -17.27
C GLU A 4 3.46 3.95 -16.17
N ARG A 5 2.22 4.38 -16.39
CA ARG A 5 1.12 4.08 -15.49
C ARG A 5 0.79 2.60 -15.62
N ASN A 6 0.43 1.97 -14.50
CA ASN A 6 -0.06 0.59 -14.50
C ASN A 6 -1.24 0.46 -15.48
N CYS A 7 -1.27 -0.62 -16.26
CA CYS A 7 -2.37 -0.91 -17.17
C CYS A 7 -3.66 -1.15 -16.38
N MET A 8 -4.80 -0.65 -16.88
CA MET A 8 -6.10 -0.93 -16.27
C MET A 8 -6.48 -2.39 -16.54
N LEU A 9 -6.91 -3.09 -15.49
CA LEU A 9 -7.45 -4.44 -15.60
C LEU A 9 -8.92 -4.42 -15.15
N TYR A 10 -9.80 -4.82 -16.06
CA TYR A 10 -11.19 -5.02 -15.72
C TYR A 10 -11.38 -6.38 -15.05
N ILE A 11 -11.75 -6.36 -13.76
CA ILE A 11 -12.08 -7.55 -12.98
C ILE A 11 -13.59 -7.57 -12.79
N TYR A 12 -14.27 -8.60 -13.28
CA TYR A 12 -15.70 -8.76 -13.00
C TYR A 12 -15.92 -8.99 -11.51
N SER A 13 -16.64 -8.08 -10.87
CA SER A 13 -17.08 -8.22 -9.48
C SER A 13 -18.57 -8.57 -9.48
N SER A 14 -18.94 -9.68 -8.84
CA SER A 14 -20.34 -10.02 -8.59
C SER A 14 -20.99 -9.08 -7.56
N ARG A 15 -20.19 -8.26 -6.87
CA ARG A 15 -20.64 -7.24 -5.91
C ARG A 15 -20.87 -5.91 -6.65
N GLY A 16 -22.00 -5.79 -7.34
CA GLY A 16 -22.61 -4.52 -7.79
C GLY A 16 -21.68 -3.42 -8.36
N ASP A 17 -22.08 -2.17 -8.15
CA ASP A 17 -21.31 -0.96 -8.51
C ASP A 17 -20.07 -0.79 -7.63
N ALA A 18 -19.12 0.01 -8.11
CA ALA A 18 -17.89 0.32 -7.37
C ALA A 18 -18.20 0.98 -6.00
N PRO A 19 -17.55 0.54 -4.91
CA PRO A 19 -17.84 1.01 -3.58
C PRO A 19 -17.45 2.48 -3.41
N SER A 20 -18.29 3.27 -2.74
CA SER A 20 -18.00 4.67 -2.52
C SER A 20 -16.75 4.88 -1.65
N THR A 21 -16.07 6.01 -1.80
CA THR A 21 -14.87 6.33 -1.00
C THR A 21 -15.17 6.30 0.51
N ALA A 22 -16.37 6.73 0.92
CA ALA A 22 -16.81 6.75 2.31
C ALA A 22 -17.05 5.34 2.87
N GLU A 23 -17.62 4.43 2.07
CA GLU A 23 -17.80 3.03 2.46
C GLU A 23 -16.46 2.31 2.62
N LEU A 24 -15.53 2.51 1.69
CA LEU A 24 -14.18 1.96 1.79
C LEU A 24 -13.46 2.47 3.03
N GLN A 25 -13.55 3.78 3.30
CA GLN A 25 -12.98 4.36 4.50
C GLN A 25 -13.54 3.68 5.77
N LYS A 26 -14.87 3.56 5.86
CA LYS A 26 -15.55 2.91 7.00
C LYS A 26 -15.13 1.45 7.18
N LYS A 27 -14.97 0.70 6.08
CA LYS A 27 -14.50 -0.70 6.12
C LYS A 27 -13.06 -0.80 6.64
N ILE A 28 -12.16 0.07 6.18
CA ILE A 28 -10.74 0.07 6.56
C ILE A 28 -10.56 0.53 8.02
N GLU A 29 -11.38 1.47 8.49
CA GLU A 29 -11.38 1.95 9.88
C GLU A 29 -11.96 0.93 10.88
N SER A 30 -12.61 -0.13 10.39
CA SER A 30 -13.20 -1.14 11.25
C SER A 30 -12.16 -1.83 12.14
N PRO A 31 -12.46 -2.08 13.43
CA PRO A 31 -11.61 -2.88 14.30
C PRO A 31 -11.59 -4.36 13.92
N ASN A 32 -12.58 -4.82 13.12
CA ASN A 32 -12.61 -6.19 12.65
C ASN A 32 -11.66 -6.38 11.46
N GLU A 33 -10.62 -7.19 11.65
CA GLU A 33 -9.60 -7.47 10.63
C GLU A 33 -10.18 -8.12 9.37
N ALA A 34 -11.27 -8.90 9.47
CA ALA A 34 -11.92 -9.48 8.30
C ALA A 34 -12.60 -8.41 7.43
N THR A 35 -13.36 -7.50 8.06
CA THR A 35 -13.99 -6.36 7.38
C THR A 35 -12.95 -5.42 6.77
N LYS A 36 -11.85 -5.19 7.49
CA LYS A 36 -10.72 -4.39 7.02
C LYS A 36 -10.04 -5.03 5.81
N ALA A 37 -9.82 -6.35 5.83
CA ALA A 37 -9.27 -7.08 4.70
C ALA A 37 -10.18 -7.00 3.47
N GLU A 38 -11.51 -7.10 3.65
CA GLU A 38 -12.46 -6.88 2.55
C GLU A 38 -12.38 -5.45 2.00
N GLY A 39 -12.33 -4.43 2.86
CA GLY A 39 -12.16 -3.04 2.43
C GLY A 39 -10.87 -2.80 1.64
N MET A 40 -9.77 -3.41 2.07
CA MET A 40 -8.49 -3.35 1.35
C MET A 40 -8.54 -4.07 0.00
N GLN A 41 -9.24 -5.20 -0.09
CA GLN A 41 -9.42 -5.93 -1.34
C GLN A 41 -10.27 -5.14 -2.33
N ASP A 42 -11.40 -4.61 -1.87
CA ASP A 42 -12.30 -3.77 -2.67
C ASP A 42 -11.55 -2.52 -3.20
N LEU A 43 -10.73 -1.88 -2.34
CA LEU A 43 -9.88 -0.74 -2.70
C LEU A 43 -8.90 -1.08 -3.83
N ILE A 44 -8.18 -2.21 -3.71
CA ILE A 44 -7.21 -2.64 -4.72
C ILE A 44 -7.90 -2.91 -6.06
N ILE A 45 -9.06 -3.57 -6.05
CA ILE A 45 -9.83 -3.85 -7.26
C ILE A 45 -10.24 -2.55 -7.95
N GLY A 46 -10.85 -1.61 -7.23
CA GLY A 46 -11.27 -0.32 -7.80
C GLY A 46 -10.08 0.48 -8.36
N MET A 47 -8.95 0.51 -7.64
CA MET A 47 -7.72 1.14 -8.15
C MET A 47 -7.18 0.48 -9.42
N THR A 48 -7.26 -0.84 -9.52
CA THR A 48 -6.80 -1.58 -10.70
C THR A 48 -7.71 -1.35 -11.92
N GLN A 49 -8.99 -1.09 -11.68
CA GLN A 49 -9.97 -0.73 -12.71
C GLN A 49 -9.87 0.75 -13.15
N GLY A 50 -9.01 1.56 -12.52
CA GLY A 50 -8.74 2.95 -12.92
C GLY A 50 -9.36 4.01 -12.00
N GLU A 51 -10.00 3.62 -10.90
CA GLU A 51 -10.58 4.58 -9.95
C GLU A 51 -9.51 5.21 -9.04
N ALA A 52 -9.61 6.52 -8.84
CA ALA A 52 -8.62 7.28 -8.07
C ALA A 52 -9.08 7.49 -6.61
N TYR A 53 -8.59 6.65 -5.70
CA TYR A 53 -8.85 6.76 -4.26
C TYR A 53 -7.76 7.52 -3.48
N THR A 54 -7.37 8.70 -3.96
CA THR A 54 -6.23 9.45 -3.40
C THR A 54 -6.37 9.81 -1.91
N ARG A 55 -7.60 10.02 -1.44
CA ARG A 55 -7.90 10.39 -0.04
C ARG A 55 -7.76 9.23 0.95
N LEU A 56 -7.71 7.98 0.47
CA LEU A 56 -7.64 6.80 1.35
C LEU A 56 -6.22 6.44 1.79
N LEU A 57 -5.19 7.09 1.23
CA LEU A 57 -3.80 6.81 1.61
C LEU A 57 -3.56 6.97 3.12
N MET A 58 -4.02 8.08 3.70
CA MET A 58 -3.88 8.31 5.15
C MET A 58 -4.71 7.33 5.99
N THR A 59 -5.85 6.87 5.48
CA THR A 59 -6.66 5.84 6.15
C THR A 59 -5.94 4.49 6.16
N VAL A 60 -5.36 4.07 5.03
CA VAL A 60 -4.55 2.84 4.94
C VAL A 60 -3.35 2.93 5.89
N ILE A 61 -2.66 4.08 5.92
CA ILE A 61 -1.51 4.31 6.81
C ILE A 61 -1.89 4.13 8.28
N ARG A 62 -3.02 4.71 8.70
CA ARG A 62 -3.44 4.71 10.11
C ARG A 62 -4.05 3.39 10.57
N TYR A 63 -4.79 2.68 9.72
CA TYR A 63 -5.63 1.55 10.17
C TYR A 63 -5.22 0.19 9.61
N ALA A 64 -4.64 0.14 8.41
CA ALA A 64 -4.24 -1.11 7.75
C ALA A 64 -2.76 -1.44 7.92
N MET A 65 -1.87 -0.43 7.82
CA MET A 65 -0.43 -0.63 8.01
C MET A 65 -0.02 -1.15 9.40
N PRO A 66 -0.59 -0.67 10.53
CA PRO A 66 -0.23 -1.18 11.84
C PRO A 66 -0.91 -2.52 12.19
N SER A 67 -1.76 -3.07 11.30
CA SER A 67 -2.42 -4.35 11.57
C SER A 67 -1.41 -5.49 11.69
N LYS A 68 -1.64 -6.36 12.68
CA LYS A 68 -0.87 -7.60 12.89
C LYS A 68 -1.42 -8.76 12.06
N ASP A 69 -2.61 -8.61 11.48
CA ASP A 69 -3.22 -9.64 10.65
C ASP A 69 -2.42 -9.84 9.36
N LYS A 70 -2.08 -11.11 9.08
CA LYS A 70 -1.22 -11.46 7.93
C LYS A 70 -1.89 -11.14 6.60
N ARG A 71 -3.22 -11.30 6.51
CA ARG A 71 -3.99 -11.03 5.29
C ARG A 71 -4.06 -9.53 5.04
N VAL A 72 -4.38 -8.73 6.05
CA VAL A 72 -4.38 -7.25 5.94
C VAL A 72 -2.99 -6.75 5.59
N LYS A 73 -1.93 -7.23 6.26
CA LYS A 73 -0.55 -6.82 5.95
C LYS A 73 -0.16 -7.14 4.50
N LYS A 74 -0.55 -8.31 3.99
CA LYS A 74 -0.29 -8.68 2.59
C LYS A 74 -1.03 -7.79 1.61
N LEU A 75 -2.30 -7.46 1.89
CA LEU A 75 -3.09 -6.54 1.08
C LEU A 75 -2.50 -5.12 1.11
N THR A 76 -2.03 -4.65 2.27
CA THR A 76 -1.33 -3.36 2.39
C THR A 76 -0.07 -3.31 1.52
N GLN A 77 0.74 -4.39 1.48
CA GLN A 77 1.88 -4.44 0.57
C GLN A 77 1.46 -4.34 -0.91
N LEU A 78 0.41 -5.03 -1.33
CA LEU A 78 -0.12 -4.94 -2.70
C LEU A 78 -0.62 -3.53 -3.03
N TYR A 79 -1.31 -2.89 -2.09
CA TYR A 79 -1.73 -1.49 -2.23
C TYR A 79 -0.51 -0.55 -2.40
N LEU A 80 0.56 -0.76 -1.62
CA LEU A 80 1.78 0.05 -1.73
C LEU A 80 2.49 -0.13 -3.09
N GLU A 81 2.34 -1.26 -3.78
CA GLU A 81 2.85 -1.45 -5.14
C GLU A 81 2.14 -0.50 -6.11
N ILE A 82 0.81 -0.45 -6.07
CA ILE A 82 -0.02 0.25 -7.07
C ILE A 82 -0.27 1.73 -6.77
N VAL A 83 -0.20 2.16 -5.51
CA VAL A 83 -0.53 3.55 -5.15
C VAL A 83 0.46 4.55 -5.75
N GLY A 84 -0.07 5.66 -6.26
CA GLY A 84 0.72 6.79 -6.72
C GLY A 84 1.45 7.47 -5.55
N LYS A 85 2.77 7.47 -5.61
CA LYS A 85 3.68 7.95 -4.54
C LYS A 85 4.08 9.42 -4.68
N CYS A 86 3.94 9.98 -5.88
CA CYS A 86 4.29 11.36 -6.18
C CYS A 86 3.03 12.22 -6.38
N ARG A 87 3.20 13.53 -6.20
CA ARG A 87 2.25 14.57 -6.60
C ARG A 87 2.44 14.91 -8.10
N PRO A 88 1.52 15.68 -8.72
CA PRO A 88 1.62 16.07 -10.13
C PRO A 88 2.90 16.83 -10.50
N ASP A 89 3.53 17.50 -9.54
CA ASP A 89 4.81 18.21 -9.68
C ASP A 89 6.04 17.28 -9.62
N GLY A 90 5.85 15.97 -9.40
CA GLY A 90 6.94 15.00 -9.22
C GLY A 90 7.55 14.98 -7.82
N SER A 91 7.05 15.79 -6.88
CA SER A 91 7.44 15.71 -5.46
C SER A 91 6.86 14.45 -4.81
N LEU A 92 7.54 13.90 -3.80
CA LEU A 92 7.02 12.77 -3.04
C LEU A 92 5.88 13.25 -2.14
N LYS A 93 4.80 12.48 -2.05
CA LYS A 93 3.71 12.75 -1.09
C LYS A 93 4.26 12.75 0.35
N GLU A 94 3.88 13.71 1.18
CA GLU A 94 4.35 13.82 2.56
C GLU A 94 4.02 12.57 3.39
N GLU A 95 2.88 11.94 3.09
CA GLU A 95 2.44 10.70 3.69
C GLU A 95 3.44 9.56 3.51
N MET A 96 4.30 9.62 2.48
CA MET A 96 5.32 8.61 2.24
C MET A 96 6.38 8.57 3.33
N ILE A 97 6.57 9.64 4.11
CA ILE A 97 7.47 9.62 5.27
C ILE A 97 7.02 8.56 6.28
N LEU A 98 5.70 8.48 6.53
CA LEU A 98 5.11 7.48 7.44
C LEU A 98 5.24 6.07 6.88
N VAL A 99 5.05 5.92 5.56
CA VAL A 99 5.25 4.64 4.86
C VAL A 99 6.70 4.18 4.98
N CYS A 100 7.67 5.06 4.72
CA CYS A 100 9.09 4.73 4.85
C CYS A 100 9.44 4.30 6.29
N ASN A 101 8.95 4.99 7.31
CA ASN A 101 9.18 4.60 8.69
C ASN A 101 8.62 3.18 9.00
N ALA A 102 7.41 2.89 8.54
CA ALA A 102 6.81 1.56 8.71
C ALA A 102 7.60 0.47 7.96
N LEU A 103 8.02 0.72 6.72
CA LEU A 103 8.83 -0.20 5.94
C LEU A 103 10.21 -0.45 6.58
N ARG A 104 10.83 0.58 7.14
CA ARG A 104 12.08 0.45 7.90
C ARG A 104 11.90 -0.46 9.11
N ASN A 105 10.82 -0.29 9.88
CA ASN A 105 10.51 -1.15 11.01
C ASN A 105 10.30 -2.62 10.57
N ASP A 106 9.66 -2.83 9.42
CA ASP A 106 9.48 -4.17 8.86
C ASP A 106 10.80 -4.81 8.39
N LEU A 107 11.74 -4.02 7.85
CA LEU A 107 13.10 -4.49 7.51
C LEU A 107 13.94 -4.85 8.74
N MET A 108 13.65 -4.22 9.89
CA MET A 108 14.30 -4.52 11.17
C MET A 108 13.52 -5.55 12.02
N SER A 109 12.49 -6.18 11.44
CA SER A 109 11.67 -7.14 12.16
C SER A 109 12.47 -8.39 12.57
N PRO A 110 12.28 -8.94 13.77
CA PRO A 110 12.87 -10.23 14.14
C PRO A 110 12.37 -11.38 13.25
N ASN A 111 11.24 -11.21 12.56
CA ASN A 111 10.68 -12.21 11.67
C ASN A 111 11.25 -12.09 10.24
N GLU A 112 12.04 -13.07 9.83
CA GLU A 112 12.66 -13.16 8.49
C GLU A 112 11.65 -13.12 7.35
N TYR A 113 10.46 -13.71 7.51
CA TYR A 113 9.43 -13.65 6.50
C TYR A 113 8.94 -12.21 6.28
N VAL A 114 8.79 -11.43 7.36
CA VAL A 114 8.40 -10.01 7.26
C VAL A 114 9.48 -9.26 6.49
N ARG A 115 10.75 -9.41 6.89
CA ARG A 115 11.91 -8.78 6.22
C ARG A 115 11.97 -9.12 4.73
N GLY A 116 11.92 -10.41 4.39
CA GLY A 116 11.95 -10.88 3.00
C GLY A 116 10.75 -10.43 2.17
N SER A 117 9.54 -10.41 2.77
CA SER A 117 8.35 -9.91 2.09
C SER A 117 8.45 -8.40 1.79
N THR A 118 9.03 -7.63 2.70
CA THR A 118 9.26 -6.19 2.55
C THR A 118 10.34 -5.93 1.51
N LEU A 119 11.45 -6.68 1.50
CA LEU A 119 12.46 -6.59 0.43
C LEU A 119 11.86 -6.85 -0.96
N ARG A 120 10.97 -7.85 -1.08
CA ARG A 120 10.25 -8.14 -2.32
C ARG A 120 9.32 -7.00 -2.75
N LEU A 121 8.71 -6.28 -1.82
CA LEU A 121 7.95 -5.07 -2.12
C LEU A 121 8.88 -3.97 -2.63
N LEU A 122 9.98 -3.72 -1.92
CA LEU A 122 10.93 -2.65 -2.25
C LEU A 122 11.58 -2.85 -3.63
N SER A 123 11.83 -4.09 -4.05
CA SER A 123 12.36 -4.38 -5.39
C SER A 123 11.41 -4.00 -6.53
N LYS A 124 10.12 -3.75 -6.23
CA LYS A 124 9.12 -3.27 -7.19
C LYS A 124 8.89 -1.76 -7.15
N ILE A 125 9.41 -1.06 -6.15
CA ILE A 125 9.27 0.39 -6.04
C ILE A 125 10.28 1.08 -6.95
N ARG A 126 9.79 1.91 -7.87
CA ARG A 126 10.62 2.62 -8.86
C ARG A 126 11.08 4.01 -8.39
N GLN A 127 10.46 4.55 -7.34
CA GLN A 127 10.73 5.91 -6.86
C GLN A 127 11.94 5.91 -5.94
N PHE A 128 13.08 6.39 -6.43
CA PHE A 128 14.33 6.45 -5.66
C PHE A 128 14.18 7.18 -4.31
N LYS A 129 13.40 8.27 -4.27
CA LYS A 129 13.10 9.03 -3.03
C LYS A 129 12.45 8.20 -1.92
N VAL A 130 11.80 7.07 -2.26
CA VAL A 130 11.25 6.12 -1.27
C VAL A 130 12.31 5.14 -0.79
N LEU A 131 13.24 4.75 -1.66
CA LEU A 131 14.30 3.79 -1.36
C LEU A 131 15.46 4.42 -0.58
N GLU A 132 15.80 5.68 -0.86
CA GLU A 132 16.88 6.44 -0.23
C GLU A 132 16.89 6.33 1.31
N PRO A 133 15.79 6.59 2.04
CA PRO A 133 15.78 6.46 3.51
C PRO A 133 15.85 5.01 4.02
N LEU A 134 15.78 4.01 3.13
CA LEU A 134 15.73 2.59 3.46
C LEU A 134 17.03 1.86 3.12
N VAL A 135 17.98 2.49 2.42
CA VAL A 135 19.20 1.84 1.90
C VAL A 135 19.96 1.09 2.99
N GLU A 136 20.23 1.72 4.13
CA GLU A 136 20.96 1.07 5.24
C GLU A 136 20.26 -0.20 5.73
N ALA A 137 18.94 -0.14 5.91
CA ALA A 137 18.14 -1.27 6.37
C ALA A 137 18.04 -2.38 5.30
N ILE A 138 18.07 -2.03 4.01
CA ILE A 138 18.13 -2.99 2.92
C ILE A 138 19.47 -3.73 2.95
N LEU A 139 20.59 -2.99 3.05
CA LEU A 139 21.94 -3.57 3.05
C LEU A 139 22.19 -4.51 4.22
N GLN A 140 21.59 -4.26 5.39
CA GLN A 140 21.67 -5.15 6.55
C GLN A 140 20.97 -6.51 6.37
N ASN A 141 20.16 -6.66 5.31
CA ASN A 141 19.39 -7.87 5.02
C ASN A 141 19.82 -8.58 3.72
N LEU A 142 20.94 -8.15 3.12
CA LEU A 142 21.59 -8.81 1.97
C LEU A 142 22.78 -9.63 2.45
#